data_AF-A0A8J5RS96-F1
#
_entry.id   AF-A0A8J5RS96-F1
#
_cell.length_a   1.000
_cell.length_b   1.000
_cell.length_c   1.000
_cell.angle_alpha   90.00
_cell.angle_beta   90.00
_cell.angle_gamma   90.00
#
_symmetry.space_group_name_H-M   'P 1'
#
loop_
_entity.id
_entity.type
_entity.pdbx_description
1 polymer ?
#
loop_
_entity_poly.entity_id
_entity_poly.type
_entity_poly.pdbx_seq_one_letter_code
_entity_poly.pdbx_strand_id
1 'polypeptide(L)'
;MAKNWKIIGVDLISGVTCDAPYEWLDKTDSEWEFKKGQSTGSFHVIAYDFGIKHNILRRLTSYGCKITVVPTNWPASDVLNLKPDGVLFSNGPGDPAAVPYAVKTVQEIIGKWTCRHKCTKP
;
A
#
# COMPACT_ATOMS: atom_id res chain seq x y z
N MET A 1 21.62 -28.45 -13.87
CA MET A 1 20.19 -28.80 -14.00
C MET A 1 19.35 -27.63 -13.52
N ALA A 2 18.78 -26.83 -14.43
CA ALA A 2 17.84 -25.79 -14.05
C ALA A 2 16.54 -26.48 -13.61
N LYS A 3 16.20 -26.41 -12.31
CA LYS A 3 14.93 -26.94 -11.79
C LYS A 3 13.78 -26.18 -12.46
N ASN A 4 12.79 -26.94 -12.93
CA ASN A 4 11.61 -26.43 -13.63
C ASN A 4 10.66 -25.74 -12.61
N TRP A 5 10.97 -24.51 -12.21
CA TRP A 5 10.14 -23.77 -11.25
C TRP A 5 8.96 -23.14 -11.99
N LYS A 6 7.76 -23.71 -11.81
CA LYS A 6 6.51 -23.18 -12.36
C LYS A 6 6.03 -22.04 -11.46
N ILE A 7 6.53 -20.84 -11.70
CA ILE A 7 6.18 -19.61 -10.95
C ILE A 7 4.90 -18.95 -11.49
N ILE A 8 4.48 -19.33 -12.70
CA ILE A 8 3.34 -18.73 -13.42
C ILE A 8 2.04 -19.41 -12.97
N GLY A 9 1.07 -18.62 -12.52
CA GLY A 9 -0.25 -19.09 -12.08
C GLY A 9 -0.33 -19.58 -10.63
N VAL A 10 0.70 -19.31 -9.82
CA VAL A 10 0.73 -19.62 -8.38
C VAL A 10 0.58 -18.33 -7.58
N ASP A 11 -0.31 -18.32 -6.59
CA ASP A 11 -0.41 -17.22 -5.62
C ASP A 11 0.81 -17.26 -4.69
N LEU A 12 1.73 -16.33 -4.89
CA LEU A 12 2.91 -16.14 -4.03
C LEU A 12 2.68 -15.01 -3.01
N ILE A 13 1.58 -14.29 -3.13
CA ILE A 13 1.25 -13.12 -2.34
C ILE A 13 0.71 -13.53 -0.98
N SER A 14 -0.09 -14.60 -0.94
CA SER A 14 -0.66 -15.13 0.30
C SER A 14 0.40 -15.51 1.35
N GLY A 15 1.64 -15.77 0.92
CA GLY A 15 2.75 -16.12 1.82
C GLY A 15 3.63 -14.94 2.27
N VAL A 16 3.38 -13.72 1.78
CA VAL A 16 4.23 -12.54 2.06
C VAL A 16 3.47 -11.32 2.59
N THR A 17 2.13 -11.39 2.63
CA THR A 17 1.28 -10.36 3.22
C THR A 17 1.43 -10.31 4.74
N CYS A 18 1.18 -9.16 5.36
CA CYS A 18 1.03 -9.05 6.80
C CYS A 18 -0.22 -9.78 7.32
N ASP A 19 -0.15 -10.28 8.57
CA ASP A 19 -1.24 -11.00 9.23
C ASP A 19 -2.36 -10.06 9.74
N ALA A 20 -1.98 -8.87 10.19
CA ALA A 20 -2.90 -7.89 10.77
C ALA A 20 -2.51 -6.47 10.33
N PRO A 21 -3.47 -5.52 10.28
CA PRO A 21 -3.17 -4.12 10.03
C PRO A 21 -2.23 -3.54 11.07
N TYR A 22 -1.28 -2.72 10.63
CA TYR A 22 -0.36 -2.04 11.54
C TYR A 22 0.00 -0.64 11.02
N GLU A 23 0.40 0.24 11.94
CA GLU A 23 0.91 1.57 11.59
C GLU A 23 2.42 1.48 11.32
N TRP A 24 2.86 2.02 10.18
CA TRP A 24 4.28 2.09 9.87
C TRP A 24 4.91 3.30 10.57
N LEU A 25 5.75 3.03 11.58
CA LEU A 25 6.38 4.06 12.44
C LEU A 25 7.83 4.38 12.05
N ASP A 26 8.44 3.51 11.26
CA ASP A 26 9.83 3.62 10.85
C ASP A 26 10.05 4.84 9.95
N LYS A 27 11.00 5.69 10.35
CA LYS A 27 11.38 6.88 9.59
C LYS A 27 12.46 6.54 8.55
N THR A 28 12.60 7.42 7.56
CA THR A 28 13.79 7.43 6.70
C THR A 28 14.96 7.98 7.50
N ASP A 29 16.13 7.38 7.36
CA ASP A 29 17.36 7.93 7.93
C ASP A 29 17.61 9.35 7.41
N SER A 30 18.16 10.21 8.26
CA SER A 30 18.36 11.63 7.96
C SER A 30 19.24 11.89 6.73
N GLU A 31 20.11 10.93 6.38
CA GLU A 31 20.96 10.94 5.19
C GLU A 31 20.18 10.73 3.89
N TRP A 32 19.04 10.04 3.96
CA TRP A 32 18.20 9.70 2.82
C TRP A 32 16.90 10.51 2.79
N GLU A 33 16.69 11.44 3.72
CA GLU A 33 15.51 12.31 3.73
C GLU A 33 15.45 13.20 2.49
N PHE A 34 14.29 13.18 1.82
CA PHE A 34 14.07 14.00 0.62
C PHE A 34 13.75 15.46 0.97
N LYS A 35 13.06 15.70 2.09
CA LYS A 35 12.73 17.03 2.62
C LYS A 35 12.93 17.06 4.13
N LYS A 36 13.98 17.74 4.58
CA LYS A 36 14.21 17.98 6.00
C LYS A 36 13.12 18.90 6.56
N GLY A 37 12.42 18.47 7.61
CA GLY A 37 11.52 19.31 8.40
C GLY A 37 10.05 19.39 7.95
N GLN A 38 9.57 18.45 7.12
CA GLN A 38 8.14 18.38 6.79
C GLN A 38 7.34 17.71 7.91
N SER A 39 6.18 18.27 8.28
CA SER A 39 5.33 17.74 9.35
C SER A 39 4.81 16.34 9.01
N THR A 40 5.22 15.34 9.80
CA THR A 40 4.70 13.97 9.71
C THR A 40 3.20 13.94 10.03
N GLY A 41 2.40 13.30 9.20
CA GLY A 41 0.96 13.07 9.45
C GLY A 41 0.01 14.04 8.74
N SER A 42 0.45 14.69 7.67
CA SER A 42 -0.41 15.61 6.88
C SER A 42 -1.35 14.85 5.92
N PHE A 43 -1.01 13.62 5.56
CA PHE A 43 -1.81 12.76 4.68
C PHE A 43 -1.90 11.35 5.25
N HIS A 44 -3.08 10.76 5.30
CA HIS A 44 -3.28 9.37 5.70
C HIS A 44 -3.33 8.45 4.47
N VAL A 45 -2.38 7.54 4.37
CA VAL A 45 -2.27 6.59 3.27
C VAL A 45 -2.50 5.17 3.79
N ILE A 46 -3.40 4.42 3.15
CA ILE A 46 -3.53 2.97 3.38
C ILE A 46 -2.70 2.23 2.35
N ALA A 47 -1.83 1.33 2.78
CA ALA A 47 -1.00 0.51 1.90
C ALA A 47 -1.41 -0.96 1.99
N TYR A 48 -1.88 -1.54 0.88
CA TYR A 48 -2.09 -2.99 0.78
C TYR A 48 -0.74 -3.71 0.65
N ASP A 49 -0.49 -4.67 1.53
CA ASP A 49 0.76 -5.41 1.60
C ASP A 49 0.75 -6.67 0.72
N PHE A 50 1.13 -6.51 -0.55
CA PHE A 50 1.37 -7.63 -1.45
C PHE A 50 2.79 -8.22 -1.32
N GLY A 51 3.54 -7.88 -0.27
CA GLY A 51 4.99 -8.07 -0.17
C GLY A 51 5.74 -6.73 -0.32
N ILE A 52 5.26 -5.72 0.40
CA ILE A 52 5.74 -4.35 0.30
C ILE A 52 7.20 -4.22 0.70
N LYS A 53 7.98 -3.50 -0.12
CA LYS A 53 9.34 -3.12 0.29
C LYS A 53 9.28 -1.99 1.30
N HIS A 54 9.87 -2.19 2.48
CA HIS A 54 9.94 -1.19 3.55
C HIS A 54 10.49 0.17 3.09
N ASN A 55 11.37 0.20 2.09
CA ASN A 55 11.89 1.46 1.55
C ASN A 55 10.79 2.34 0.93
N ILE A 56 9.74 1.76 0.36
CA ILE A 56 8.57 2.52 -0.15
C ILE A 56 7.88 3.24 1.00
N LEU A 57 7.69 2.54 2.12
CA LEU A 57 7.06 3.10 3.33
C LEU A 57 7.92 4.21 3.94
N ARG A 58 9.23 3.98 4.08
CA ARG A 58 10.19 5.02 4.53
C ARG A 58 10.07 6.27 3.65
N ARG A 59 10.07 6.12 2.32
CA ARG A 59 9.96 7.26 1.40
C ARG A 59 8.65 8.01 1.57
N LEU A 60 7.53 7.32 1.71
CA LEU A 60 6.22 7.96 1.94
C LEU A 60 6.15 8.69 3.28
N THR A 61 6.72 8.14 4.36
CA THR A 61 6.79 8.86 5.64
C THR A 61 7.65 10.12 5.55
N SER A 62 8.71 10.12 4.74
CA SER A 62 9.52 11.32 4.48
C SER A 62 8.77 12.45 3.75
N TYR A 63 7.68 12.13 3.04
CA TYR A 63 6.79 13.12 2.44
C TYR A 63 5.69 13.61 3.42
N GLY A 64 5.71 13.17 4.67
CA GLY A 64 4.73 13.53 5.69
C GLY A 64 3.48 12.64 5.69
N CYS A 65 3.51 11.47 5.05
CA CYS A 65 2.39 10.53 5.07
C CYS A 65 2.38 9.73 6.39
N LYS A 66 1.22 9.67 7.05
CA LYS A 66 0.90 8.64 8.04
C LYS A 66 0.44 7.40 7.27
N ILE A 67 1.06 6.24 7.53
CA ILE A 67 0.78 5.04 6.73
C ILE A 67 0.22 3.93 7.62
N THR A 68 -0.91 3.38 7.22
CA THR A 68 -1.45 2.13 7.78
C THR A 68 -1.30 1.04 6.73
N VAL A 69 -0.56 -0.01 7.07
CA VAL A 69 -0.38 -1.17 6.21
C VAL A 69 -1.49 -2.16 6.53
N VAL A 70 -2.14 -2.70 5.50
CA VAL A 70 -3.25 -3.64 5.62
C VAL A 70 -2.99 -4.92 4.83
N PRO A 71 -3.51 -6.07 5.27
CA PRO A 71 -3.39 -7.33 4.54
C PRO A 71 -4.03 -7.26 3.15
N THR A 72 -3.62 -8.15 2.25
CA THR A 72 -4.16 -8.22 0.87
C THR A 72 -5.65 -8.53 0.78
N ASN A 73 -6.18 -9.24 1.77
CA ASN A 73 -7.60 -9.61 1.87
C ASN A 73 -8.44 -8.56 2.64
N TRP A 74 -7.83 -7.43 3.06
CA TRP A 74 -8.52 -6.42 3.84
C TRP A 74 -9.68 -5.79 3.05
N PRO A 75 -10.91 -5.74 3.60
CA PRO A 75 -12.08 -5.29 2.85
C PRO A 75 -11.98 -3.83 2.39
N ALA A 76 -12.41 -3.57 1.15
CA ALA A 76 -12.48 -2.21 0.61
C ALA A 76 -13.36 -1.27 1.46
N SER A 77 -14.44 -1.79 2.06
CA SER A 77 -15.30 -1.04 2.99
C SER A 77 -14.52 -0.51 4.18
N ASP A 78 -13.64 -1.32 4.74
CA ASP A 78 -12.89 -0.97 5.93
C ASP A 78 -11.80 0.04 5.61
N VAL A 79 -11.16 -0.06 4.44
CA VAL A 79 -10.27 0.98 3.91
C VAL A 79 -10.98 2.32 3.78
N LEU A 80 -12.18 2.33 3.19
CA LEU A 80 -12.94 3.57 2.98
C LEU A 80 -13.44 4.17 4.31
N ASN A 81 -13.75 3.33 5.31
CA ASN A 81 -14.13 3.77 6.66
C ASN A 81 -13.00 4.50 7.39
N LEU A 82 -11.74 4.17 7.08
CA LEU A 82 -10.57 4.87 7.62
C LEU A 82 -10.39 6.28 7.01
N LYS A 83 -11.19 6.67 6.02
CA LYS A 83 -11.14 7.98 5.34
C LYS A 83 -9.73 8.40 4.91
N PRO A 84 -8.99 7.56 4.18
CA PRO A 84 -7.65 7.92 3.79
C PRO A 84 -7.64 9.00 2.71
N ASP A 85 -6.55 9.74 2.65
CA ASP A 85 -6.23 10.68 1.57
C ASP A 85 -5.70 9.96 0.32
N GLY A 86 -5.19 8.74 0.49
CA GLY A 86 -4.73 7.90 -0.61
C GLY A 86 -4.68 6.41 -0.27
N VAL A 87 -4.75 5.57 -1.30
CA VAL A 87 -4.55 4.12 -1.20
C VAL A 87 -3.39 3.73 -2.10
N LEU A 88 -2.43 2.99 -1.55
CA LEU A 88 -1.30 2.42 -2.26
C LEU A 88 -1.48 0.90 -2.37
N PHE A 89 -1.33 0.39 -3.57
CA PHE A 89 -1.20 -1.05 -3.81
C PHE A 89 0.29 -1.35 -4.00
N SER A 90 0.89 -2.09 -3.07
CA SER A 90 2.33 -2.35 -3.10
C SER A 90 2.74 -3.27 -4.26
N ASN A 91 4.05 -3.40 -4.45
CA ASN A 91 4.59 -4.50 -5.23
C ASN A 91 4.26 -5.85 -4.56
N GLY A 92 4.22 -6.91 -5.37
CA GLY A 92 4.17 -8.28 -4.91
C GLY A 92 4.82 -9.26 -5.89
N PRO A 93 5.22 -10.45 -5.42
CA PRO A 93 5.79 -11.49 -6.27
C PRO A 93 4.71 -12.19 -7.10
N GLY A 94 5.08 -12.70 -8.28
CA GLY A 94 4.18 -13.47 -9.13
C GLY A 94 3.37 -12.64 -10.12
N ASP A 95 2.34 -13.27 -10.68
CA ASP A 95 1.48 -12.69 -11.72
C ASP A 95 0.17 -12.15 -11.09
N PRO A 96 -0.18 -10.86 -11.28
CA PRO A 96 -1.46 -10.31 -10.82
C PRO A 96 -2.69 -11.10 -11.31
N ALA A 97 -2.60 -11.77 -12.46
CA ALA A 97 -3.68 -12.63 -12.97
C ALA A 97 -3.98 -13.83 -12.05
N ALA A 98 -3.01 -14.24 -11.22
CA ALA A 98 -3.19 -15.31 -10.23
C ALA A 98 -3.89 -14.82 -8.94
N VAL A 99 -4.22 -13.53 -8.84
CA VAL A 99 -4.66 -12.89 -7.58
C VAL A 99 -5.97 -12.13 -7.78
N PRO A 100 -7.06 -12.81 -8.18
CA PRO A 100 -8.32 -12.16 -8.56
C PRO A 100 -8.99 -11.41 -7.41
N TYR A 101 -8.76 -11.83 -6.16
CA TYR A 101 -9.30 -11.14 -4.99
C TYR A 101 -8.72 -9.73 -4.84
N ALA A 102 -7.42 -9.55 -5.05
CA ALA A 102 -6.75 -8.26 -4.99
C ALA A 102 -7.26 -7.32 -6.08
N VAL A 103 -7.40 -7.82 -7.31
CA VAL A 103 -7.93 -7.06 -8.46
C VAL A 103 -9.34 -6.57 -8.18
N LYS A 104 -10.20 -7.43 -7.61
CA LYS A 104 -11.57 -7.05 -7.24
C LYS A 104 -11.59 -5.94 -6.19
N THR A 105 -10.78 -6.06 -5.14
CA THR A 105 -10.64 -5.03 -4.09
C THR A 105 -10.19 -3.69 -4.69
N VAL A 106 -9.20 -3.70 -5.58
CA VAL A 106 -8.73 -2.50 -6.30
C VAL A 106 -9.87 -1.87 -7.09
N GLN A 107 -10.62 -2.65 -7.87
CA GLN A 107 -11.75 -2.17 -8.65
C GLN A 107 -12.85 -1.56 -7.78
N GLU A 108 -13.16 -2.18 -6.64
CA GLU A 108 -14.13 -1.65 -5.68
C GLU A 108 -13.69 -0.32 -5.08
N ILE A 109 -12.40 -0.19 -4.72
CA ILE A 109 -11.85 1.04 -4.17
C ILE A 109 -11.90 2.14 -5.23
N ILE A 110 -11.41 1.88 -6.46
CA ILE A 110 -11.43 2.87 -7.54
C ILE A 110 -12.87 3.28 -7.89
N GLY A 111 -13.80 2.32 -7.95
CA GLY A 111 -15.21 2.60 -8.25
C GLY A 111 -15.93 3.42 -7.17
N LYS A 112 -15.49 3.30 -5.91
CA LYS A 112 -16.05 4.06 -4.77
C LYS A 112 -15.26 5.33 -4.46
N TRP A 113 -14.05 5.48 -5.01
CA TRP A 113 -13.21 6.64 -4.81
C TRP A 113 -13.76 7.82 -5.62
N THR A 114 -14.69 8.55 -5.01
CA THR A 114 -14.97 9.92 -5.44
C THR A 114 -13.67 10.69 -5.29
N CYS A 115 -13.15 11.25 -6.38
CA CYS A 115 -12.08 12.24 -6.35
C CYS A 115 -12.54 13.43 -5.48
N ARG A 116 -12.30 13.36 -4.17
CA ARG A 116 -12.41 14.50 -3.26
C ARG A 116 -11.20 15.41 -3.45
N HIS A 117 -10.93 15.79 -4.70
CA HIS A 117 -10.18 17.02 -4.92
C HIS A 117 -11.14 18.14 -4.54
N LYS A 118 -11.09 18.57 -3.27
CA LYS A 118 -11.42 19.95 -2.96
C LYS A 118 -10.43 20.78 -3.77
N CYS A 119 -10.86 21.17 -4.96
CA CYS A 119 -10.22 22.21 -5.74
C CYS A 119 -10.45 23.53 -4.99
N THR A 120 -9.86 23.69 -3.81
CA THR A 120 -9.63 25.01 -3.21
C THR A 120 -8.33 25.51 -3.81
N LYS A 121 -8.43 26.01 -5.06
CA LYS A 121 -7.42 26.93 -5.59
C LYS A 121 -7.45 28.21 -4.72
N PRO A 122 -6.29 28.82 -4.40
CA PRO A 122 -6.25 30.23 -4.04
C PRO A 122 -6.68 31.10 -5.22
#